data_AF-A0A1Z4RXS6-F1
#
_entry.id   AF-A0A1Z4RXS6-F1
#
_cell.length_a   1.000
_cell.length_b   1.000
_cell.length_c   1.000
_cell.angle_alpha   90.00
_cell.angle_beta   90.00
_cell.angle_gamma   90.00
#
_symmetry.space_group_name_H-M   'P 1'
#
loop_
_entity.id
_entity.type
_entity.pdbx_description
1 polymer ?
#
loop_
_entity_poly.entity_id
_entity_poly.type
_entity_poly.pdbx_seq_one_letter_code
_entity_poly.pdbx_strand_id
1 'polypeptide(L)'
;MSEDALERLRNRTRPAVETRDLPLISPESSENPTSNHQFMRVETEQETTSWANMETKQSTVRLEKNLTQRINQLCQSEEISREVLFESLFLYFEAHNSVQNKVLTEARKRDRKRQKIANYRRAKSMIERFGKDY
;
A
#
# COMPACT_ATOMS: atom_id res chain seq x y z
N MET A 1 -37.38 16.75 -16.30
CA MET A 1 -36.75 17.06 -15.00
C MET A 1 -35.70 15.99 -14.71
N SER A 2 -34.54 16.06 -15.37
CA SER A 2 -33.42 15.11 -15.15
C SER A 2 -32.36 15.80 -14.32
N GLU A 3 -32.41 15.59 -13.01
CA GLU A 3 -31.46 16.12 -12.04
C GLU A 3 -30.07 15.53 -12.32
N ASP A 4 -29.09 16.38 -12.66
CA ASP A 4 -27.74 15.96 -13.07
C ASP A 4 -27.00 15.31 -11.88
N ALA A 5 -26.47 14.11 -12.10
CA ALA A 5 -25.77 13.34 -11.07
C ALA A 5 -24.53 14.07 -10.54
N LEU A 6 -23.94 14.97 -11.34
CA LEU A 6 -22.81 15.80 -10.91
C LEU A 6 -23.22 16.90 -9.94
N GLU A 7 -24.39 17.50 -10.14
CA GLU A 7 -24.95 18.54 -9.28
C GLU A 7 -25.33 17.97 -7.91
N ARG A 8 -25.89 16.75 -7.91
CA ARG A 8 -26.12 15.96 -6.69
C ARG A 8 -24.85 15.69 -5.90
N LEU A 9 -23.70 15.55 -6.56
CA LEU A 9 -22.43 15.27 -5.87
C LEU A 9 -21.82 16.53 -5.24
N ARG A 10 -21.99 17.69 -5.89
CA ARG A 10 -21.52 18.97 -5.37
C ARG A 10 -22.30 19.45 -4.15
N ASN A 11 -23.60 19.19 -4.12
CA ASN A 11 -24.50 19.65 -3.05
C ASN A 11 -24.59 18.67 -1.87
N ARG A 12 -23.70 17.66 -1.79
CA ARG A 12 -23.70 16.71 -0.66
C ARG A 12 -23.14 17.38 0.58
N THR A 13 -23.98 17.55 1.60
CA THR A 13 -23.56 17.91 2.95
C THR A 13 -22.68 16.79 3.50
N ARG A 14 -21.42 17.12 3.82
CA ARG A 14 -20.53 16.18 4.50
C ARG A 14 -20.87 16.19 5.98
N PRO A 15 -21.03 15.04 6.64
CA PRO A 15 -21.20 15.00 8.08
C PRO A 15 -19.95 15.58 8.74
N ALA A 16 -20.13 16.58 9.59
CA ALA A 16 -19.06 17.14 10.39
C ALA A 16 -18.65 16.11 11.45
N VAL A 17 -17.39 15.71 11.44
CA VAL A 17 -16.82 14.82 12.46
C VAL A 17 -16.12 15.71 13.47
N GLU A 18 -16.49 15.58 14.75
CA GLU A 18 -15.85 16.31 15.83
C GLU A 18 -14.38 15.89 15.95
N THR A 19 -13.49 16.88 16.00
CA THR A 19 -12.08 16.67 16.27
C THR A 19 -11.91 16.36 17.76
N ARG A 20 -11.29 15.22 18.07
CA ARG A 20 -10.91 14.88 19.44
C ARG A 20 -9.70 15.70 19.83
N ASP A 21 -9.93 16.87 20.41
CA ASP A 21 -8.88 17.62 21.09
C ASP A 21 -8.64 16.96 22.45
N LEU A 22 -7.65 16.05 22.50
CA LEU A 22 -7.12 15.50 23.75
C LEU A 22 -6.24 16.56 24.41
N PRO A 23 -6.59 17.08 25.60
CA PRO A 23 -5.70 17.98 26.32
C PRO A 23 -4.47 17.23 26.83
N LEU A 24 -3.32 17.84 26.59
CA LEU A 24 -1.99 17.47 27.07
C LEU A 24 -1.99 17.48 28.61
N ILE A 25 -1.93 16.31 29.24
CA ILE A 25 -1.83 16.18 30.70
C ILE A 25 -0.45 16.69 31.13
N SER A 26 -0.41 17.82 31.83
CA SER A 26 0.75 18.28 32.60
C SER A 26 0.87 17.49 33.91
N PRO A 27 2.08 17.30 34.46
CA PRO A 27 2.30 16.43 35.59
C PRO A 27 1.98 17.18 36.88
N GLU A 28 0.96 16.74 37.61
CA GLU A 28 0.78 17.13 39.00
C GLU A 28 0.64 15.88 39.87
N SER A 29 1.47 15.92 40.92
CA SER A 29 1.76 14.91 41.91
C SER A 29 0.54 14.39 42.68
N SER A 30 0.44 13.08 42.82
CA SER A 30 -0.16 12.48 44.02
C SER A 30 0.53 11.16 44.35
N GLU A 31 1.12 11.14 45.54
CA GLU A 31 1.77 9.99 46.15
C GLU A 31 0.71 8.98 46.62
N ASN A 32 0.91 7.70 46.30
CA ASN A 32 0.48 6.58 47.14
C ASN A 32 1.34 5.36 46.80
N PRO A 33 1.93 4.67 47.80
CA PRO A 33 2.90 3.61 47.57
C PRO A 33 2.22 2.24 47.41
N THR A 34 3.02 1.24 47.04
CA THR A 34 2.75 -0.22 47.03
C THR A 34 2.38 -0.82 45.68
N SER A 35 3.39 -1.09 44.86
CA SER A 35 3.50 -2.39 44.19
C SER A 35 4.94 -2.64 43.75
N ASN A 36 5.54 -3.68 44.34
CA ASN A 36 6.85 -4.19 43.98
C ASN A 36 6.81 -4.75 42.54
N HIS A 37 7.40 -4.01 41.61
CA HIS A 37 8.11 -4.62 40.50
C HIS A 37 9.48 -3.97 40.42
N GLN A 38 10.49 -4.69 40.91
CA GLN A 38 11.88 -4.47 40.52
C GLN A 38 11.96 -4.65 39.00
N PHE A 39 11.84 -3.56 38.26
CA PHE A 39 12.32 -3.51 36.90
C PHE A 39 13.84 -3.45 36.99
N MET A 40 14.50 -4.53 36.57
CA MET A 40 15.91 -4.47 36.20
C MET A 40 16.05 -3.34 35.17
N ARG A 41 16.73 -2.27 35.57
CA ARG A 41 17.22 -1.24 34.66
C ARG A 41 18.33 -1.87 33.84
N VAL A 42 17.94 -2.56 32.76
CA VAL A 42 18.89 -3.01 31.74
C VAL A 42 19.22 -1.78 30.91
N GLU A 43 20.47 -1.36 31.01
CA GLU A 43 21.09 -0.40 30.11
C GLU A 43 21.02 -0.96 28.67
N THR A 44 20.03 -0.52 27.90
CA THR A 44 19.94 -0.80 26.46
C THR A 44 19.34 0.42 25.74
N GLU A 45 19.86 1.60 26.05
CA GLU A 45 19.41 2.87 25.45
C GLU A 45 20.05 3.14 24.08
N GLN A 46 20.97 2.27 23.59
CA GLN A 46 21.63 2.48 22.30
C GLN A 46 21.11 1.62 21.14
N GLU A 47 20.49 0.47 21.39
CA GLU A 47 19.93 -0.37 20.31
C GLU A 47 18.45 -0.09 20.01
N THR A 48 17.71 0.53 20.94
CA THR A 48 16.27 0.79 20.79
C THR A 48 15.96 1.92 19.80
N THR A 49 16.88 2.86 19.60
CA THR A 49 16.69 4.02 18.71
C THR A 49 16.80 3.67 17.22
N SER A 50 17.44 2.54 16.88
CA SER A 50 17.61 2.08 15.49
C SER A 50 16.30 1.58 14.87
N TRP A 51 15.46 0.91 15.67
CA TRP A 51 14.18 0.35 15.21
C TRP A 51 13.08 1.41 15.05
N ALA A 52 13.27 2.58 15.68
CA ALA A 52 12.27 3.63 15.74
C ALA A 52 12.14 4.47 14.45
N ASN A 53 13.11 4.40 13.53
CA ASN A 53 13.19 5.27 12.36
C ASN A 53 13.08 4.54 11.00
N MET A 54 12.29 3.46 10.93
CA MET A 54 12.00 2.84 9.63
C MET A 54 10.95 3.65 8.87
N GLU A 55 11.40 4.50 7.95
CA GLU A 55 10.51 5.23 7.05
C GLU A 55 9.92 4.30 6.00
N THR A 56 8.59 4.32 5.85
CA THR A 56 7.88 3.59 4.80
C THR A 56 7.12 4.55 3.90
N LYS A 57 6.98 4.18 2.62
CA LYS A 57 6.16 4.94 1.65
C LYS A 57 5.03 4.06 1.16
N GLN A 58 3.80 4.53 1.35
CA GLN A 58 2.62 3.87 0.81
C GLN A 58 2.61 4.00 -0.72
N SER A 59 2.45 2.87 -1.43
CA SER A 59 2.34 2.83 -2.88
C SER A 59 1.18 1.94 -3.32
N THR A 60 0.55 2.28 -4.45
CA THR A 60 -0.55 1.50 -5.03
C THR A 60 -0.05 0.75 -6.26
N VAL A 61 -0.05 -0.58 -6.23
CA VAL A 61 0.40 -1.44 -7.34
C VAL A 61 -0.77 -2.24 -7.93
N ARG A 62 -0.89 -2.24 -9.27
CA ARG A 62 -1.93 -2.99 -10.00
C ARG A 62 -1.36 -4.20 -10.74
N LEU A 63 -1.56 -5.38 -10.17
CA LEU A 63 -1.11 -6.66 -10.72
C LEU A 63 -2.23 -7.38 -11.48
N GLU A 64 -1.86 -8.40 -12.29
CA GLU A 64 -2.86 -9.22 -12.98
C GLU A 64 -3.60 -10.09 -11.95
N LYS A 65 -4.92 -10.25 -12.08
CA LYS A 65 -5.78 -10.96 -11.11
C LYS A 65 -5.19 -12.32 -10.68
N ASN A 66 -4.79 -13.13 -11.66
CA ASN A 66 -4.25 -14.47 -11.39
C ASN A 66 -2.88 -14.43 -10.70
N LEU A 67 -2.06 -13.41 -10.99
CA LEU A 67 -0.78 -13.23 -10.30
C LEU A 67 -1.00 -12.75 -8.86
N THR A 68 -1.90 -11.80 -8.63
CA THR A 68 -2.26 -11.36 -7.27
C THR A 68 -2.72 -12.52 -6.41
N GLN A 69 -3.60 -13.38 -6.94
CA GLN A 69 -4.09 -14.54 -6.19
C GLN A 69 -2.95 -15.48 -5.78
N ARG A 70 -2.05 -15.80 -6.72
CA ARG A 70 -0.91 -16.69 -6.46
C ARG A 70 0.11 -16.08 -5.49
N ILE A 71 0.39 -14.78 -5.63
CA ILE A 71 1.27 -14.06 -4.71
C ILE A 71 0.68 -14.07 -3.30
N ASN A 72 -0.62 -13.76 -3.16
CA ASN A 72 -1.27 -13.79 -1.85
C ASN A 72 -1.23 -15.19 -1.22
N GLN A 73 -1.44 -16.25 -2.00
CA GLN A 73 -1.36 -17.64 -1.52
C GLN A 73 0.05 -18.00 -1.04
N LEU A 74 1.08 -17.62 -1.79
CA LEU A 74 2.48 -17.83 -1.39
C LEU A 74 2.80 -17.06 -0.11
N CYS A 75 2.41 -15.80 -0.02
CA CYS A 75 2.62 -14.99 1.19
C CYS A 75 1.90 -15.58 2.41
N GLN A 76 0.72 -16.16 2.23
CA GLN A 76 -0.01 -16.85 3.30
C GLN A 76 0.70 -18.13 3.76
N SER A 77 1.22 -18.94 2.83
CA SER A 77 1.88 -20.19 3.20
C SER A 77 3.24 -19.97 3.85
N GLU A 78 3.95 -18.91 3.45
CA GLU A 78 5.26 -18.56 4.00
C GLU A 78 5.18 -17.58 5.18
N GLU A 79 3.96 -17.20 5.60
CA GLU A 79 3.71 -16.26 6.71
C GLU A 79 4.44 -14.90 6.56
N ILE A 80 4.58 -14.43 5.32
CA ILE A 80 5.21 -13.13 4.99
C ILE A 80 4.22 -12.14 4.38
N SER A 81 4.50 -10.85 4.56
CA SER A 81 3.75 -9.80 3.86
C SER A 81 4.21 -9.66 2.40
N ARG A 82 3.36 -9.06 1.56
CA ARG A 82 3.67 -8.88 0.13
C ARG A 82 4.75 -7.83 -0.09
N GLU A 83 4.76 -6.84 0.79
CA GLU A 83 5.73 -5.76 0.86
C GLU A 83 7.13 -6.35 1.07
N VAL A 84 7.30 -7.19 2.12
CA VAL A 84 8.56 -7.86 2.42
C VAL A 84 8.99 -8.80 1.29
N LEU A 85 8.05 -9.50 0.64
CA LEU A 85 8.38 -10.32 -0.52
C LEU A 85 8.93 -9.46 -1.68
N PHE A 86 8.33 -8.31 -1.98
CA PHE A 86 8.83 -7.44 -3.06
C PHE A 86 10.18 -6.82 -2.74
N GLU A 87 10.40 -6.38 -1.51
CA GLU A 87 11.70 -5.88 -1.04
C GLU A 87 12.77 -6.97 -1.18
N SER A 88 12.50 -8.17 -0.67
CA SER A 88 13.42 -9.31 -0.72
C SER A 88 13.74 -9.73 -2.16
N LEU A 89 12.72 -9.79 -3.03
CA LEU A 89 12.91 -10.09 -4.45
C LEU A 89 13.75 -9.03 -5.15
N PHE A 90 13.57 -7.76 -4.81
CA PHE A 90 14.33 -6.67 -5.41
C PHE A 90 15.79 -6.70 -4.94
N LEU A 91 16.05 -6.89 -3.65
CA LEU A 91 17.41 -7.05 -3.12
C LEU A 91 18.14 -8.23 -3.78
N TYR A 92 17.45 -9.36 -3.94
CA TYR A 92 18.01 -10.52 -4.65
C TYR A 92 18.28 -10.22 -6.13
N PHE A 93 17.36 -9.52 -6.80
CA PHE A 93 17.52 -9.04 -8.17
C PHE A 93 18.74 -8.14 -8.31
N GLU A 94 18.96 -7.18 -7.40
CA GLU A 94 20.12 -6.28 -7.43
C GLU A 94 21.45 -7.02 -7.28
N ALA A 95 21.49 -8.05 -6.44
CA ALA A 95 22.71 -8.83 -6.23
C ALA A 95 23.09 -9.73 -7.42
N HIS A 96 22.19 -10.03 -8.37
CA HIS A 96 22.40 -11.06 -9.39
C HIS A 96 22.14 -10.58 -10.83
N ASN A 97 23.19 -10.13 -11.54
CA ASN A 97 23.12 -9.65 -12.93
C ASN A 97 22.46 -10.63 -13.92
N SER A 98 22.64 -11.94 -13.73
CA SER A 98 22.02 -12.96 -14.60
C SER A 98 20.49 -13.01 -14.47
N VAL A 99 19.98 -12.77 -13.26
CA VAL A 99 18.56 -12.67 -12.96
C VAL A 99 18.01 -11.35 -13.49
N GLN A 100 18.77 -10.26 -13.36
CA GLN A 100 18.33 -8.93 -13.82
C GLN A 100 17.93 -8.91 -15.28
N ASN A 101 18.81 -9.41 -16.15
CA ASN A 101 18.55 -9.42 -17.59
C ASN A 101 17.29 -10.22 -17.95
N LYS A 102 17.06 -11.36 -17.30
CA LYS A 102 15.88 -12.20 -17.52
C LYS A 102 14.61 -11.49 -17.05
N VAL A 103 14.64 -10.92 -15.84
CA VAL A 103 13.49 -10.21 -15.24
C VAL A 103 13.14 -8.98 -16.07
N LEU A 104 14.12 -8.16 -16.47
CA LEU A 104 13.88 -6.97 -17.28
C LEU A 104 13.33 -7.30 -18.67
N THR A 105 13.81 -8.39 -19.29
CA THR A 105 13.29 -8.85 -20.58
C THR A 105 11.82 -9.24 -20.49
N GLU A 106 11.45 -10.05 -19.48
CA GLU A 106 10.06 -10.44 -19.25
C GLU A 106 9.19 -9.27 -18.80
N ALA A 107 9.72 -8.33 -18.02
CA ALA A 107 9.01 -7.11 -17.62
C ALA A 107 8.62 -6.26 -18.85
N ARG A 108 9.56 -5.99 -19.76
CA ARG A 108 9.30 -5.26 -21.02
C ARG A 108 8.24 -5.96 -21.89
N LYS A 109 8.29 -7.29 -21.97
CA LYS A 109 7.30 -8.08 -22.71
C LYS A 109 5.90 -7.95 -22.10
N ARG A 110 5.78 -8.02 -20.77
CA ARG A 110 4.50 -7.83 -20.06
C ARG A 110 3.98 -6.40 -20.20
N ASP A 111 4.85 -5.40 -20.13
CA ASP A 111 4.48 -4.01 -20.30
C ASP A 111 3.87 -3.75 -21.70
N ARG A 112 4.55 -4.19 -22.75
CA ARG A 112 4.03 -4.13 -24.13
C ARG A 112 2.68 -4.82 -24.28
N LYS A 113 2.49 -5.99 -23.64
CA LYS A 113 1.22 -6.71 -23.64
C LYS A 113 0.12 -5.88 -22.97
N ARG A 114 0.40 -5.26 -21.83
CA ARG A 114 -0.54 -4.38 -21.12
C ARG A 114 -0.92 -3.17 -21.97
N GLN A 115 0.03 -2.55 -22.63
CA GLN A 115 -0.23 -1.43 -23.53
C GLN A 115 -1.15 -1.82 -24.69
N LYS A 116 -0.92 -2.98 -25.32
CA LYS A 116 -1.79 -3.51 -26.38
C LYS A 116 -3.21 -3.72 -25.89
N ILE A 117 -3.38 -4.31 -24.71
CA ILE A 117 -4.71 -4.54 -24.10
C ILE A 117 -5.40 -3.21 -23.80
N ALA A 118 -4.68 -2.23 -23.26
CA ALA A 118 -5.22 -0.91 -22.98
C ALA A 118 -5.69 -0.20 -24.26
N ASN A 119 -4.87 -0.23 -25.32
CA ASN A 119 -5.22 0.34 -26.62
C ASN A 119 -6.44 -0.37 -27.24
N TYR A 120 -6.49 -1.70 -27.18
CA TYR A 120 -7.64 -2.47 -27.66
C TYR A 120 -8.92 -2.09 -26.92
N ARG A 121 -8.89 -2.03 -25.58
CA ARG A 121 -10.05 -1.62 -24.77
C ARG A 121 -10.52 -0.20 -25.10
N ARG A 122 -9.56 0.72 -25.31
CA ARG A 122 -9.87 2.09 -25.71
C ARG A 122 -10.56 2.13 -27.08
N ALA A 123 -10.02 1.42 -28.07
CA ALA A 123 -10.59 1.36 -29.42
C ALA A 123 -11.98 0.70 -29.41
N LYS A 124 -12.14 -0.43 -28.71
CA LYS A 124 -13.42 -1.12 -28.56
C LYS A 124 -14.49 -0.20 -27.97
N SER A 125 -14.15 0.53 -26.90
CA SER A 125 -15.08 1.48 -26.27
C SER A 125 -15.48 2.63 -27.21
N MET A 126 -14.57 3.09 -28.08
CA MET A 126 -14.90 4.11 -29.09
C MET A 126 -15.85 3.58 -30.16
N ILE A 127 -15.62 2.36 -30.66
CA ILE A 127 -16.49 1.72 -31.65
C ILE A 127 -17.88 1.46 -31.06
N GLU A 128 -17.97 0.94 -29.83
CA GLU A 128 -19.27 0.69 -29.18
C GLU A 128 -20.07 1.99 -28.97
N ARG A 129 -19.38 3.12 -28.79
CA ARG A 129 -20.00 4.42 -28.56
C ARG A 129 -20.44 5.14 -29.83
N PHE A 130 -19.65 5.06 -30.91
CA PHE A 130 -19.86 5.85 -32.13
C PHE A 130 -20.13 5.02 -33.39
N GLY A 131 -19.96 3.69 -33.32
CA GLY A 131 -20.14 2.78 -34.45
C GLY A 131 -21.58 2.26 -34.62
N LYS A 132 -22.52 2.67 -33.76
CA LYS A 132 -23.96 2.38 -33.92
C LYS A 132 -24.71 3.41 -34.79
N ASP A 133 -24.04 4.51 -35.14
CA ASP A 133 -24.61 5.63 -35.90
C ASP A 133 -24.32 5.52 -37.42
N TYR A 134 -23.84 4.36 -37.89
CA TYR A 134 -23.59 4.00 -39.29
C TYR A 134 -24.23 2.66 -39.65
#